data_AF-A0A2R7IJM9-F1
#
_entry.id   AF-A0A2R7IJM9-F1
#
_cell.length_a   1.000
_cell.length_b   1.000
_cell.length_c   1.000
_cell.angle_alpha   90.00
_cell.angle_beta   90.00
_cell.angle_gamma   90.00
#
_symmetry.space_group_name_H-M   'P 1'
#
loop_
_entity.id
_entity.type
_entity.pdbx_description
1 polymer ?
#
loop_
_entity_poly.entity_id
_entity_poly.type
_entity_poly.pdbx_seq_one_letter_code
_entity_poly.pdbx_strand_id
1 'polypeptide(L)' 'PGPPADIAEHLFDPFISGKPEGQGLGLALVDKLVRDMGGIIQFAREGTPPMTVFRIMLPRGTA' A
#
# COMPACT_ATOMS: atom_id res chain seq x y z
N PRO A 1 -12.06 -5.80 7.98
CA PRO A 1 -11.60 -6.40 6.71
C PRO A 1 -10.32 -5.72 6.18
N GLY A 2 -9.33 -6.50 5.75
CA GLY A 2 -8.03 -6.04 5.26
C GLY A 2 -7.21 -7.20 4.69
N PRO A 3 -6.03 -6.95 4.11
CA PRO A 3 -5.13 -8.01 3.63
C PRO A 3 -4.79 -8.99 4.77
N PRO A 4 -4.72 -10.30 4.50
CA PRO A 4 -4.22 -11.26 5.49
C PRO A 4 -2.74 -11.01 5.84
N ALA A 5 -2.33 -11.45 7.03
CA ALA A 5 -1.04 -11.08 7.62
C ALA A 5 0.16 -11.66 6.87
N ASP A 6 -0.02 -12.79 6.20
CA ASP A 6 0.98 -13.50 5.40
C ASP A 6 1.40 -12.73 4.14
N ILE A 7 0.53 -11.89 3.59
CA ILE A 7 0.84 -11.06 2.42
C ILE A 7 1.18 -9.60 2.77
N ALA A 8 1.18 -9.23 4.05
CA ALA A 8 1.32 -7.84 4.49
C ALA A 8 2.68 -7.23 4.10
N GLU A 9 3.76 -8.02 4.19
CA GLU A 9 5.12 -7.58 3.83
C GLU A 9 5.31 -7.45 2.31
N HIS A 10 4.56 -8.24 1.54
CA HIS A 10 4.61 -8.30 0.07
C HIS A 10 3.51 -7.50 -0.60
N LEU A 11 2.78 -6.68 0.16
CA LEU A 11 1.54 -6.06 -0.29
C LEU A 11 1.74 -5.12 -1.49
N PHE A 12 2.95 -4.59 -1.65
CA PHE A 12 3.34 -3.71 -2.75
C PHE A 12 4.08 -4.44 -3.88
N ASP A 13 4.30 -5.75 -3.75
CA ASP A 13 4.91 -6.55 -4.81
C ASP A 13 3.88 -6.83 -5.92
N PRO A 14 4.29 -6.86 -7.20
CA PRO A 14 3.39 -7.18 -8.30
C PRO A 14 2.76 -8.57 -8.14
N PHE A 15 1.49 -8.68 -8.54
CA PHE A 15 0.70 -9.93 -8.54
C PHE A 15 0.33 -10.49 -7.17
N ILE A 16 0.62 -9.76 -6.08
CA ILE A 16 0.16 -10.13 -4.73
C ILE A 16 -1.26 -9.61 -4.51
N SER A 17 -2.19 -10.52 -4.21
CA SER A 17 -3.60 -10.20 -3.97
C SER A 17 -4.23 -11.19 -3.00
N GLY A 18 -4.92 -10.67 -1.98
CA GLY A 18 -5.81 -11.46 -1.12
C GLY A 18 -7.22 -11.62 -1.70
N LYS A 19 -7.48 -11.14 -2.92
CA LYS A 19 -8.79 -11.20 -3.58
C LYS A 19 -8.77 -12.24 -4.72
N PRO A 20 -9.78 -13.15 -4.80
CA PRO A 20 -9.83 -14.20 -5.82
C PRO A 20 -9.75 -13.70 -7.26
N GLU A 21 -10.36 -12.54 -7.56
CA GLU A 21 -10.39 -11.95 -8.92
C GLU A 21 -9.40 -10.77 -9.08
N GLY A 22 -8.57 -10.49 -8.08
CA GLY A 22 -7.64 -9.37 -8.13
C GLY A 22 -6.32 -9.75 -8.77
N GLN A 23 -5.90 -9.03 -9.83
CA GLN A 23 -4.60 -9.24 -10.48
C GLN A 23 -3.38 -8.82 -9.62
N GLY A 24 -3.58 -8.17 -8.47
CA GLY A 24 -2.48 -7.78 -7.58
C GLY A 24 -1.57 -6.68 -8.11
N LEU A 25 -2.02 -5.87 -9.08
CA LEU A 25 -1.20 -4.83 -9.71
C LEU A 25 -1.41 -3.43 -9.12
N GLY A 26 -2.52 -3.20 -8.42
CA GLY A 26 -2.90 -1.87 -7.95
C GLY A 26 -1.90 -1.26 -6.96
N LEU A 27 -1.54 -2.00 -5.91
CA LEU A 27 -0.64 -1.49 -4.87
C LEU A 27 0.81 -1.40 -5.35
N ALA A 28 1.26 -2.31 -6.21
CA ALA A 28 2.55 -2.21 -6.90
C ALA A 28 2.62 -0.93 -7.77
N LEU A 29 1.54 -0.58 -8.46
CA LEU A 29 1.48 0.68 -9.21
C LEU A 29 1.52 1.90 -8.29
N VAL A 30 0.82 1.86 -7.16
CA VAL A 30 0.84 2.97 -6.18
C VAL A 30 2.23 3.16 -5.60
N ASP A 31 2.92 2.09 -5.20
CA ASP A 31 4.30 2.18 -4.68
C ASP A 31 5.24 2.81 -5.72
N LYS A 32 5.16 2.37 -6.98
CA LYS A 32 5.91 2.98 -8.09
C LYS A 32 5.61 4.48 -8.24
N LEU A 33 4.35 4.87 -8.34
CA LEU A 33 3.97 6.27 -8.53
C LEU A 33 4.43 7.15 -7.36
N VAL A 34 4.29 6.65 -6.13
CA VAL A 34 4.73 7.38 -4.93
C VAL A 34 6.25 7.56 -4.92
N ARG A 35 7.01 6.53 -5.30
CA ARG A 35 8.48 6.63 -5.45
C ARG A 35 8.89 7.58 -6.57
N ASP A 36 8.20 7.54 -7.71
CA ASP A 36 8.44 8.44 -8.85
C ASP A 36 8.20 9.91 -8.44
N MET A 37 7.28 10.16 -7.50
CA MET A 37 7.05 11.48 -6.88
C MET A 37 8.05 11.83 -5.75
N GLY A 38 9.07 11.00 -5.52
CA GLY A 38 10.04 11.18 -4.43
C GLY A 38 9.47 10.93 -3.02
N GLY A 39 8.32 10.25 -2.95
CA GLY A 39 7.61 9.94 -1.71
C GLY A 39 7.80 8.51 -1.23
N ILE A 40 7.08 8.17 -0.17
CA ILE A 40 7.06 6.85 0.46
C ILE A 40 5.61 6.47 0.79
N ILE A 41 5.25 5.21 0.57
CA ILE A 41 3.98 4.62 1.03
C ILE A 41 4.24 3.63 2.17
N GLN A 42 3.34 3.60 3.16
CA GLN A 42 3.37 2.65 4.28
C GLN A 42 2.00 2.02 4.48
N PHE A 43 1.99 0.77 4.94
CA PHE A 43 0.82 0.02 5.35
C PHE A 43 0.85 -0.22 6.87
N ALA A 44 -0.31 -0.08 7.52
CA ALA A 44 -0.46 -0.40 8.94
C ALA A 44 -1.88 -0.92 9.26
N ARG A 45 -1.98 -1.62 10.39
CA ARG A 45 -3.24 -2.04 11.01
C ARG A 45 -3.40 -1.25 12.31
N GLU A 46 -4.39 -0.36 12.37
CA GLU A 46 -4.49 0.61 13.48
C GLU A 46 -5.92 0.79 14.00
N GLY A 47 -6.05 1.22 15.26
CA GLY A 47 -7.33 1.48 15.91
C GLY A 47 -7.97 0.26 16.57
N THR A 48 -9.12 0.50 17.19
CA THR A 48 -9.91 -0.52 17.91
C THR A 48 -11.39 -0.36 17.54
N PRO A 49 -11.96 -1.23 16.67
CA PRO A 49 -11.32 -2.39 16.04
C PRO A 49 -10.27 -1.98 14.99
N PRO A 50 -9.31 -2.86 14.66
CA PRO A 50 -8.21 -2.52 13.77
C PRO A 50 -8.69 -2.29 12.33
N MET A 51 -8.26 -1.19 11.73
CA MET A 51 -8.57 -0.71 10.36
C MET A 51 -7.31 -0.67 9.48
N THR A 52 -7.50 -0.88 8.18
CA THR A 52 -6.39 -0.86 7.21
C THR A 52 -6.06 0.59 6.91
N VAL A 53 -4.81 0.98 7.14
CA VAL A 53 -4.34 2.35 6.91
C VAL A 53 -3.18 2.32 5.91
N PHE A 54 -3.32 3.08 4.83
CA PHE A 54 -2.22 3.40 3.91
C PHE A 54 -1.82 4.86 4.12
N ARG A 55 -0.53 5.11 4.32
CA ARG A 55 0.01 6.48 4.46
C ARG A 55 0.93 6.79 3.30
N ILE A 56 0.74 7.94 2.70
CA ILE A 56 1.61 8.45 1.64
C ILE A 56 2.27 9.72 2.17
N MET A 57 3.60 9.73 2.14
CA MET A 57 4.42 10.89 2.45
C MET A 57 5.03 11.39 1.14
N LEU A 58 4.75 12.62 0.77
CA LEU A 58 5.31 13.26 -0.43
C LEU A 58 6.20 14.44 -0.02
N PRO A 59 7.26 14.73 -0.79
CA PRO A 59 7.99 15.98 -0.64
C PRO A 59 7.04 17.18 -0.76
N ARG A 60 7.24 18.18 0.10
CA ARG A 60 6.51 19.44 -0.03
C ARG A 60 6.95 20.14 -1.32
N GLY A 61 5.99 20.45 -2.19
CA GLY A 61 6.27 21.27 -3.37
C GLY A 61 6.91 22.61 -3.00
N THR A 62 7.88 23.06 -3.79
CA THR A 62 8.39 24.42 -3.71
C THR A 62 7.41 25.35 -4.43
N ALA A 63 7.12 26.51 -3.83
CA ALA A 63 6.34 27.56 -4.47
C ALA A 63 7.09 28.17 -5.66
#